data_AF-A0A847AV85-F1
#
_entry.id   AF-A0A847AV85-F1
#
_cell.length_a   1.000
_cell.length_b   1.000
_cell.length_c   1.000
_cell.angle_alpha   90.00
_cell.angle_beta   90.00
_cell.angle_gamma   90.00
#
_symmetry.space_group_name_H-M   'P 1'
#
loop_
_entity.id
_entity.type
_entity.pdbx_description
1 polymer ?
#
loop_
_entity_poly.entity_id
_entity_poly.type
_entity_poly.pdbx_seq_one_letter_code
_entity_poly.pdbx_strand_id
1 'polypeptide(L)'
;MNIKNLLKDMEYLSYLGEDNIEITGITNDSKRVNKKDVFVAIKGFTNDGHKFIENALENGASAVICENIPDNVKGKGNFILVKSPRESMAKAANIIYGRPSEKLNITGVTGTNGKTSTTYLLKGIYDYLDEKSGIIGTMGVLIDKTKIKIDNTTPEASDIQHYLSMMLEENVSHCFMEVSSHALELNRIDDVQMDVGIFTNVTRDHLDFHKTMENYYQAKKKLFHLTKVNNIINVNDSYGNRLYKEHINEGI
;
A
#
# COMPACT_ATOMS: atom_id res chain seq x y z
N MET A 1 12.46 1.48 15.47
CA MET A 1 12.38 2.90 15.93
C MET A 1 11.61 2.98 17.25
N ASN A 2 11.65 4.11 17.97
CA ASN A 2 10.82 4.32 19.16
C ASN A 2 9.42 4.85 18.77
N ILE A 3 8.37 4.41 19.46
CA ILE A 3 6.98 4.81 19.20
C ILE A 3 6.75 6.32 19.22
N LYS A 4 7.49 7.10 20.03
CA LYS A 4 7.41 8.57 20.06
C LYS A 4 7.69 9.19 18.70
N ASN A 5 8.62 8.61 17.95
CA ASN A 5 8.95 9.11 16.61
C ASN A 5 7.81 8.84 15.63
N LEU A 6 7.07 7.75 15.79
CA LEU A 6 5.87 7.48 15.01
C LEU A 6 4.76 8.49 15.36
N LEU A 7 4.48 8.68 16.66
CA LEU A 7 3.44 9.60 17.14
C LEU A 7 3.71 11.05 16.73
N LYS A 8 4.97 11.46 16.59
CA LYS A 8 5.33 12.82 16.15
C LYS A 8 4.94 13.11 14.69
N ASP A 9 5.03 12.10 13.83
CA ASP A 9 4.92 12.25 12.37
C ASP A 9 3.58 11.72 11.81
N MET A 10 2.65 11.33 12.69
CA MET A 10 1.35 10.77 12.34
C MET A 10 0.24 11.48 13.12
N GLU A 11 -0.93 11.67 12.49
CA GLU A 11 -2.12 12.15 13.18
C GLU A 11 -2.76 11.05 14.03
N TYR A 12 -3.13 11.39 15.27
CA TYR A 12 -3.85 10.49 16.17
C TYR A 12 -4.74 11.31 17.12
N LEU A 13 -5.79 10.66 17.66
CA LEU A 13 -6.73 11.26 18.60
C LEU A 13 -6.20 11.24 20.02
N SER A 14 -5.67 10.09 20.46
CA SER A 14 -5.03 9.94 21.75
C SER A 14 -4.11 8.72 21.78
N TYR A 15 -3.16 8.74 22.71
CA TYR A 15 -2.23 7.65 22.96
C TYR A 15 -2.32 7.21 24.41
N LEU A 16 -2.47 5.90 24.63
CA LEU A 16 -2.50 5.29 25.95
C LEU A 16 -1.46 4.18 25.99
N GLY A 17 -0.32 4.43 26.64
CA GLY A 17 0.75 3.45 26.70
C GLY A 17 2.04 4.03 27.26
N GLU A 18 3.09 3.22 27.21
CA GLU A 18 4.43 3.62 27.64
C GLU A 18 5.15 4.47 26.61
N ASP A 19 6.07 5.30 27.09
CA ASP A 19 6.79 6.26 26.27
C ASP A 19 7.98 5.67 25.51
N ASN A 20 8.49 4.51 25.94
CA ASN A 20 9.75 3.94 25.47
C ASN A 20 9.57 2.53 24.90
N ILE A 21 8.75 2.44 23.87
CA ILE A 21 8.48 1.17 23.17
C ILE A 21 9.22 1.17 21.85
N GLU A 22 9.92 0.07 21.59
CA GLU A 22 10.53 -0.19 20.31
C GLU A 22 9.53 -0.84 19.35
N ILE A 23 9.43 -0.30 18.14
CA ILE A 23 8.62 -0.84 17.05
C ILE A 23 9.51 -1.08 15.82
N THR A 24 9.32 -2.24 15.17
CA THR A 24 10.12 -2.66 14.02
C THR A 24 9.30 -3.00 12.79
N GLY A 25 8.01 -3.26 12.96
CA GLY A 25 7.11 -3.61 11.87
C GLY A 25 5.67 -3.21 12.17
N ILE A 26 4.80 -3.50 11.20
CA ILE A 26 3.38 -3.19 11.27
C ILE A 26 2.61 -4.19 10.41
N THR A 27 1.45 -4.63 10.90
CA THR A 27 0.56 -5.55 10.18
C THR A 27 -0.89 -5.36 10.61
N ASN A 28 -1.84 -5.64 9.72
CA ASN A 28 -3.27 -5.73 10.03
C ASN A 28 -3.76 -7.20 10.17
N ASP A 29 -2.85 -8.17 10.10
CA ASP A 29 -3.15 -9.58 10.33
C ASP A 29 -2.54 -10.04 11.66
N SER A 30 -3.40 -10.35 12.64
CA SER A 30 -2.99 -10.74 13.99
C SER A 30 -2.14 -12.01 13.99
N LYS A 31 -2.31 -12.89 12.99
CA LYS A 31 -1.54 -14.14 12.86
C LYS A 31 -0.11 -13.90 12.37
N ARG A 32 0.15 -12.75 11.74
CA ARG A 32 1.46 -12.36 11.22
C ARG A 32 2.21 -11.42 12.16
N VAL A 33 1.62 -11.05 13.30
CA VAL A 33 2.25 -10.20 14.30
C VAL A 33 3.49 -10.90 14.86
N ASN A 34 4.61 -10.19 14.82
CA ASN A 34 5.84 -10.54 15.52
C ASN A 34 6.07 -9.60 16.70
N LYS A 35 7.04 -9.97 17.55
CA LYS A 35 7.52 -9.08 18.60
C LYS A 35 7.94 -7.74 18.00
N LYS A 36 7.53 -6.64 18.65
CA LYS A 36 7.80 -5.25 18.22
C LYS A 36 7.00 -4.79 17.00
N ASP A 37 6.01 -5.55 16.54
CA ASP A 37 5.09 -5.06 15.52
C ASP A 37 4.01 -4.16 16.12
N VAL A 38 3.53 -3.22 15.31
CA VAL A 38 2.28 -2.50 15.53
C VAL A 38 1.16 -3.27 14.85
N PHE A 39 0.11 -3.61 15.59
CA PHE A 39 -1.09 -4.21 15.01
C PHE A 39 -2.11 -3.13 14.64
N VAL A 40 -2.70 -3.21 13.44
CA VAL A 40 -3.76 -2.29 13.01
C VAL A 40 -5.11 -3.01 12.99
N ALA A 41 -6.00 -2.60 13.88
CA ALA A 41 -7.36 -3.13 13.95
C ALA A 41 -8.26 -2.43 12.92
N ILE A 42 -8.34 -2.99 11.70
CA ILE A 42 -9.20 -2.48 10.64
C ILE A 42 -10.52 -3.23 10.62
N LYS A 43 -11.64 -2.50 10.57
CA LYS A 43 -12.95 -3.09 10.29
C LYS A 43 -13.07 -3.42 8.79
N GLY A 44 -12.90 -4.70 8.45
CA GLY A 44 -12.99 -5.19 7.07
C GLY A 44 -14.43 -5.50 6.64
N PHE A 45 -14.58 -6.00 5.41
CA PHE A 45 -15.89 -6.38 4.86
C PHE A 45 -16.49 -7.64 5.51
N THR A 46 -15.63 -8.58 5.91
CA THR A 46 -16.02 -9.88 6.47
C THR A 46 -15.82 -9.95 7.98
N ASN A 47 -14.74 -9.34 8.49
CA ASN A 47 -14.37 -9.41 9.90
C ASN A 47 -13.97 -8.04 10.44
N ASP A 48 -14.25 -7.84 11.73
CA ASP A 48 -13.82 -6.66 12.48
C ASP A 48 -12.47 -6.93 13.15
N GLY A 49 -11.43 -6.22 12.72
CA GLY A 49 -10.06 -6.32 13.24
C GLY A 49 -9.95 -6.11 14.75
N HIS A 50 -10.88 -5.34 15.35
CA HIS A 50 -10.88 -5.09 16.79
C HIS A 50 -11.06 -6.37 17.61
N LYS A 51 -11.72 -7.39 17.05
CA LYS A 51 -11.91 -8.70 17.70
C LYS A 51 -10.60 -9.48 17.87
N PHE A 52 -9.55 -9.11 17.13
CA PHE A 52 -8.27 -9.81 17.16
C PHE A 52 -7.18 -9.06 17.93
N ILE A 53 -7.51 -7.94 18.58
CA ILE A 53 -6.55 -7.14 19.36
C ILE A 53 -5.91 -7.98 20.48
N GLU A 54 -6.72 -8.75 21.21
CA GLU A 54 -6.20 -9.60 22.31
C GLU A 54 -5.17 -10.61 21.77
N ASN A 55 -5.50 -11.27 20.66
CA ASN A 55 -4.58 -12.20 20.01
C ASN A 55 -3.30 -11.52 19.48
N ALA A 56 -3.41 -10.31 18.94
CA ALA A 56 -2.24 -9.55 18.49
C ALA A 56 -1.31 -9.19 19.67
N LEU A 57 -1.87 -8.76 20.81
CA LEU A 57 -1.10 -8.49 22.02
C LEU A 57 -0.40 -9.76 22.54
N GLU A 58 -1.11 -10.89 22.57
CA GLU A 58 -0.55 -12.20 22.95
C GLU A 58 0.60 -12.64 22.02
N ASN A 59 0.51 -12.33 20.72
CA ASN A 59 1.55 -12.62 19.73
C ASN A 59 2.74 -11.64 19.80
N GLY A 60 2.69 -10.62 20.67
CA GLY A 60 3.81 -9.71 20.92
C GLY A 60 3.72 -8.35 20.22
N ALA A 61 2.53 -7.95 19.77
CA ALA A 61 2.29 -6.59 19.30
C ALA A 61 2.68 -5.61 20.41
N SER A 62 3.52 -4.64 20.06
CA SER A 62 4.01 -3.64 21.02
C SER A 62 3.12 -2.42 21.11
N ALA A 63 2.30 -2.18 20.07
CA ALA A 63 1.21 -1.21 20.10
C ALA A 63 0.09 -1.63 19.15
N VAL A 64 -1.08 -1.01 19.32
CA VAL A 64 -2.28 -1.25 18.53
C VAL A 64 -2.83 0.08 18.01
N ILE A 65 -3.07 0.18 16.71
CA ILE A 65 -3.81 1.29 16.07
C ILE A 65 -5.27 0.87 15.92
N CYS A 66 -6.22 1.64 16.48
CA CYS A 66 -7.65 1.30 16.45
C CYS A 66 -8.57 2.53 16.56
N GLU A 67 -9.86 2.38 16.23
CA GLU A 67 -10.87 3.46 16.38
C GLU A 67 -11.38 3.56 17.83
N ASN A 68 -11.44 2.42 18.50
CA ASN A 68 -11.88 2.32 19.89
C ASN A 68 -11.17 1.14 20.57
N ILE A 69 -10.95 1.24 21.88
CA ILE A 69 -10.34 0.17 22.68
C ILE A 69 -11.45 -0.74 23.23
N PRO A 70 -11.53 -2.02 22.84
CA PRO A 70 -12.49 -2.96 23.42
C PRO A 70 -12.29 -3.15 24.94
N ASP A 71 -13.38 -3.36 25.68
CA ASP A 71 -13.33 -3.48 27.15
C ASP A 71 -12.44 -4.62 27.64
N ASN A 72 -12.41 -5.75 26.91
CA ASN A 72 -11.61 -6.93 27.28
C ASN A 72 -10.09 -6.70 27.18
N VAL A 73 -9.63 -5.63 26.52
CA VAL A 73 -8.19 -5.33 26.34
C VAL A 73 -7.77 -3.99 26.94
N LYS A 74 -8.67 -3.28 27.62
CA LYS A 74 -8.34 -2.03 28.31
C LYS A 74 -7.22 -2.28 29.33
N GLY A 75 -6.14 -1.48 29.22
CA GLY A 75 -4.97 -1.57 30.10
C GLY A 75 -4.04 -2.76 29.83
N LYS A 76 -4.27 -3.56 28.78
CA LYS A 76 -3.43 -4.73 28.44
C LYS A 76 -2.31 -4.43 27.43
N GLY A 77 -2.19 -3.19 26.95
CA GLY A 77 -1.22 -2.84 25.92
C GLY A 77 -1.21 -1.34 25.62
N ASN A 78 -0.46 -0.98 24.58
CA ASN A 78 -0.30 0.39 24.13
C ASN A 78 -1.24 0.66 22.95
N PHE A 79 -2.02 1.72 23.03
CA PHE A 79 -3.10 2.01 22.08
C PHE A 79 -2.93 3.39 21.48
N ILE A 80 -2.99 3.45 20.15
CA ILE A 80 -3.03 4.67 19.36
C ILE A 80 -4.43 4.78 18.77
N LEU A 81 -5.23 5.68 19.33
CA LEU A 81 -6.59 5.92 18.85
C LEU A 81 -6.57 6.86 17.65
N VAL A 82 -7.24 6.47 16.57
CA VAL A 82 -7.28 7.21 15.29
C VAL A 82 -8.69 7.26 14.74
N LYS A 83 -8.96 8.18 13.81
CA LYS A 83 -10.26 8.25 13.12
C LYS A 83 -10.44 7.14 12.09
N SER A 84 -9.38 6.78 11.37
CA SER A 84 -9.38 5.79 10.30
C SER A 84 -8.11 4.93 10.43
N PRO A 85 -8.19 3.69 10.97
CA PRO A 85 -7.05 2.80 11.09
C PRO A 85 -6.45 2.45 9.73
N ARG A 86 -7.27 2.39 8.68
CA ARG A 86 -6.83 2.09 7.32
C ARG A 86 -5.92 3.18 6.75
N GLU A 87 -6.34 4.45 6.84
CA GLU A 87 -5.50 5.59 6.43
C GLU A 87 -4.25 5.70 7.30
N SER A 88 -4.42 5.53 8.63
CA SER A 88 -3.30 5.63 9.58
C SER A 88 -2.26 4.52 9.37
N MET A 89 -2.66 3.34 8.89
CA MET A 89 -1.76 2.24 8.58
C MET A 89 -0.77 2.59 7.49
N ALA A 90 -1.23 3.22 6.40
CA ALA A 90 -0.36 3.61 5.30
C ALA A 90 0.72 4.60 5.78
N LYS A 91 0.30 5.61 6.54
CA LYS A 91 1.21 6.59 7.13
C LYS A 91 2.20 5.97 8.10
N ALA A 92 1.70 5.15 9.03
CA ALA A 92 2.52 4.48 10.03
C ALA A 92 3.55 3.55 9.39
N ALA A 93 3.13 2.76 8.40
CA ALA A 93 4.03 1.85 7.69
C ALA A 93 5.12 2.60 6.92
N ASN A 94 4.77 3.69 6.23
CA ASN A 94 5.73 4.55 5.55
C ASN A 94 6.79 5.09 6.53
N ILE A 95 6.39 5.50 7.74
CA ILE A 95 7.31 6.00 8.78
C ILE A 95 8.17 4.85 9.35
N ILE A 96 7.55 3.74 9.75
CA ILE A 96 8.22 2.59 10.39
C ILE A 96 9.31 2.01 9.49
N TYR A 97 9.03 1.89 8.19
CA TYR A 97 9.96 1.34 7.21
C TYR A 97 10.88 2.40 6.57
N GLY A 98 10.92 3.62 7.13
CA GLY A 98 11.95 4.61 6.78
C GLY A 98 11.74 5.31 5.43
N ARG A 99 10.47 5.52 5.07
CA ARG A 99 9.99 6.19 3.86
C ARG A 99 10.60 5.63 2.56
N PRO A 100 10.39 4.34 2.28
CA PRO A 100 11.16 3.66 1.25
C PRO A 100 10.85 4.16 -0.17
N SER A 101 9.60 4.57 -0.43
CA SER A 101 9.21 5.12 -1.73
C SER A 101 9.88 6.45 -2.09
N GLU A 102 10.43 7.19 -1.14
CA GLU A 102 11.18 8.43 -1.42
C GLU A 102 12.58 8.17 -2.01
N LYS A 103 13.02 6.91 -1.95
CA LYS A 103 14.37 6.46 -2.33
C LYS A 103 14.35 5.46 -3.49
N LEU A 104 13.17 5.15 -4.02
CA LEU A 104 12.95 4.24 -5.13
C LEU A 104 12.23 4.98 -6.24
N ASN A 105 12.57 4.65 -7.49
CA ASN A 105 11.76 5.05 -8.63
C ASN A 105 10.58 4.08 -8.78
N ILE A 106 9.36 4.54 -8.53
CA ILE A 106 8.16 3.70 -8.56
C ILE A 106 7.30 4.00 -9.78
N THR A 107 7.03 2.97 -10.58
CA THR A 107 6.08 3.02 -11.68
C THR A 107 4.85 2.19 -11.37
N GLY A 108 3.69 2.83 -11.33
CA GLY A 108 2.40 2.20 -11.09
C GLY A 108 1.68 1.91 -12.40
N VAL A 109 1.27 0.67 -12.62
CA VAL A 109 0.53 0.25 -13.82
C VAL A 109 -0.91 -0.11 -13.46
N THR A 110 -1.88 0.59 -14.03
CA THR A 110 -3.30 0.27 -13.89
C THR A 110 -4.01 0.04 -15.22
N GLY A 111 -5.14 -0.64 -15.13
CA GLY A 111 -6.01 -1.00 -16.25
C GLY A 111 -6.73 -2.31 -15.98
N THR A 112 -7.65 -2.72 -16.86
CA THR A 112 -8.28 -4.04 -16.78
C THR A 112 -7.26 -5.11 -17.15
N ASN A 113 -6.68 -5.02 -18.35
CA ASN A 113 -5.72 -5.99 -18.86
C ASN A 113 -4.33 -5.39 -19.08
N GLY A 114 -3.29 -6.23 -19.00
CA GLY A 114 -1.92 -5.87 -19.38
C GLY A 114 -1.05 -5.27 -18.27
N LYS A 115 -1.54 -5.17 -17.01
CA LYS A 115 -0.74 -4.73 -15.86
C LYS A 115 0.50 -5.61 -15.68
N THR A 116 0.30 -6.91 -15.49
CA THR A 116 1.38 -7.90 -15.35
C THR A 116 2.31 -7.92 -16.56
N SER A 117 1.77 -7.94 -17.78
CA SER A 117 2.62 -7.94 -18.98
C SER A 117 3.50 -6.69 -19.05
N THR A 118 2.95 -5.52 -18.73
CA THR A 118 3.70 -4.25 -18.75
C THR A 118 4.77 -4.22 -17.66
N THR A 119 4.47 -4.63 -16.42
CA THR A 119 5.47 -4.65 -15.33
C THR A 119 6.62 -5.60 -15.63
N TYR A 120 6.34 -6.76 -16.25
CA TYR A 120 7.38 -7.71 -16.67
C TYR A 120 8.19 -7.24 -17.88
N LEU A 121 7.58 -6.53 -18.84
CA LEU A 121 8.33 -5.91 -19.94
C LEU A 121 9.30 -4.84 -19.41
N LEU A 122 8.84 -4.01 -18.47
CA LEU A 122 9.69 -3.01 -17.80
C LEU A 122 10.84 -3.69 -17.05
N LYS A 123 10.56 -4.72 -16.24
CA LYS A 123 11.62 -5.50 -15.58
C LYS A 123 12.59 -6.13 -16.58
N GLY A 124 12.11 -6.71 -17.68
CA GLY A 124 12.97 -7.31 -18.70
C GLY A 124 13.95 -6.33 -19.35
N ILE A 125 13.56 -5.05 -19.48
CA ILE A 125 14.48 -3.98 -19.93
C ILE A 125 15.60 -3.77 -18.90
N TYR A 126 15.27 -3.69 -17.61
CA TYR A 126 16.27 -3.51 -16.54
C TYR A 126 17.18 -4.73 -16.40
N ASP A 127 16.62 -5.94 -16.50
CA ASP A 127 17.39 -7.18 -16.49
C ASP A 127 18.36 -7.24 -17.69
N TYR A 128 17.96 -6.74 -18.88
CA TYR A 128 18.85 -6.63 -20.05
C TYR A 128 19.98 -5.62 -19.84
N LEU A 129 19.73 -4.56 -19.06
CA LEU A 129 20.72 -3.52 -18.71
C LEU A 129 21.59 -3.90 -17.51
N ASP A 130 21.40 -5.08 -16.92
CA ASP A 130 22.07 -5.52 -15.67
C ASP A 130 21.80 -4.58 -14.48
N GLU A 131 20.62 -3.95 -14.47
CA GLU A 131 20.16 -3.06 -13.39
C GLU A 131 19.12 -3.76 -12.50
N LYS A 132 19.30 -3.65 -11.18
CA LYS A 132 18.37 -4.25 -10.21
C LYS A 132 17.03 -3.54 -10.18
N SER A 133 15.96 -4.30 -10.43
CA SER A 133 14.57 -3.86 -10.37
C SER A 133 13.68 -4.86 -9.64
N GLY A 134 12.55 -4.37 -9.11
CA GLY A 134 11.55 -5.16 -8.41
C GLY A 134 10.17 -5.07 -9.05
N ILE A 135 9.31 -6.05 -8.75
CA ILE A 135 7.89 -6.06 -9.11
C ILE A 135 7.05 -6.30 -7.86
N ILE A 136 5.92 -5.62 -7.76
CA ILE A 136 4.83 -5.97 -6.83
C ILE A 136 3.58 -6.19 -7.70
N GLY A 137 3.09 -7.43 -7.82
CA GLY A 137 1.99 -7.71 -8.73
C GLY A 137 1.37 -9.10 -8.57
N THR A 138 0.46 -9.47 -9.47
CA THR A 138 -0.34 -10.71 -9.39
C THR A 138 0.52 -11.98 -9.23
N MET A 139 1.71 -11.98 -9.80
CA MET A 139 2.61 -13.13 -9.75
C MET A 139 3.45 -13.24 -8.47
N GLY A 140 3.34 -12.28 -7.55
CA GLY A 140 4.19 -12.19 -6.36
C GLY A 140 4.89 -10.83 -6.24
N VAL A 141 5.71 -10.72 -5.20
CA VAL A 141 6.76 -9.71 -5.14
C VAL A 141 8.04 -10.32 -5.66
N LEU A 142 8.71 -9.62 -6.57
CA LEU A 142 10.04 -9.96 -7.06
C LEU A 142 11.00 -8.87 -6.60
N ILE A 143 12.05 -9.25 -5.88
CA ILE A 143 13.13 -8.37 -5.46
C ILE A 143 14.39 -8.92 -6.10
N ASP A 144 14.83 -8.29 -7.19
CA ASP A 144 15.84 -8.85 -8.10
C ASP A 144 15.46 -10.28 -8.55
N LYS A 145 16.08 -11.32 -7.96
CA LYS A 145 15.84 -12.75 -8.25
C LYS A 145 14.96 -13.44 -7.21
N THR A 146 14.75 -12.82 -6.05
CA THR A 146 13.99 -13.39 -4.95
C THR A 146 12.50 -13.21 -5.19
N LYS A 147 11.73 -14.29 -5.05
CA LYS A 147 10.27 -14.28 -5.24
C LYS A 147 9.55 -14.55 -3.92
N ILE A 148 8.63 -13.66 -3.57
CA ILE A 148 7.76 -13.76 -2.38
C ILE A 148 6.31 -13.90 -2.85
N LYS A 149 5.59 -14.86 -2.28
CA LYS A 149 4.17 -15.07 -2.59
C LYS A 149 3.31 -14.06 -1.83
N ILE A 150 2.31 -13.51 -2.50
CA ILE A 150 1.30 -12.62 -1.92
C ILE A 150 -0.10 -13.08 -2.33
N ASP A 151 -1.11 -12.68 -1.57
CA ASP A 151 -2.50 -13.09 -1.80
C ASP A 151 -3.27 -12.15 -2.74
N ASN A 152 -2.83 -10.90 -2.87
CA ASN A 152 -3.50 -9.86 -3.66
C ASN A 152 -2.57 -9.33 -4.75
N THR A 153 -3.12 -8.93 -5.90
CA THR A 153 -2.36 -8.22 -6.95
C THR A 153 -1.65 -6.98 -6.42
N THR A 154 -2.32 -6.24 -5.53
CA THR A 154 -1.74 -5.12 -4.80
C THR A 154 -1.93 -5.40 -3.30
N PRO A 155 -0.86 -5.65 -2.52
CA PRO A 155 -0.92 -5.93 -1.08
C PRO A 155 -1.51 -4.79 -0.25
N GLU A 156 -1.75 -5.01 1.05
CA GLU A 156 -2.13 -3.94 1.98
C GLU A 156 -0.97 -2.94 2.17
N ALA A 157 -1.27 -1.72 2.61
CA ALA A 157 -0.29 -0.64 2.71
C ALA A 157 0.91 -0.99 3.61
N SER A 158 0.69 -1.72 4.71
CA SER A 158 1.76 -2.22 5.58
C SER A 158 2.72 -3.14 4.82
N ASP A 159 2.19 -4.03 3.98
CA ASP A 159 2.97 -4.98 3.20
C ASP A 159 3.73 -4.27 2.08
N ILE A 160 3.09 -3.34 1.37
CA ILE A 160 3.76 -2.57 0.30
C ILE A 160 4.99 -1.85 0.86
N GLN A 161 4.85 -1.10 1.95
CA GLN A 161 5.96 -0.36 2.52
C GLN A 161 7.08 -1.30 3.04
N HIS A 162 6.72 -2.47 3.57
CA HIS A 162 7.68 -3.50 3.94
C HIS A 162 8.46 -4.05 2.73
N TYR A 163 7.78 -4.37 1.62
CA TYR A 163 8.46 -4.88 0.43
C TYR A 163 9.34 -3.81 -0.22
N LEU A 164 8.91 -2.55 -0.22
CA LEU A 164 9.74 -1.44 -0.70
C LEU A 164 10.99 -1.24 0.17
N SER A 165 10.91 -1.41 1.49
CA SER A 165 12.12 -1.34 2.33
C SER A 165 13.06 -2.52 2.09
N MET A 166 12.54 -3.73 1.91
CA MET A 166 13.36 -4.89 1.50
C MET A 166 14.05 -4.66 0.14
N MET A 167 13.38 -4.00 -0.81
CA MET A 167 14.00 -3.64 -2.09
C MET A 167 15.20 -2.70 -1.90
N LEU A 168 15.09 -1.71 -1.00
CA LEU A 168 16.21 -0.84 -0.66
C LEU A 168 17.38 -1.59 -0.03
N GLU A 169 17.11 -2.53 0.87
CA GLU A 169 18.13 -3.37 1.50
C GLU A 169 18.91 -4.18 0.45
N GLU A 170 18.23 -4.62 -0.62
CA GLU A 170 18.82 -5.34 -1.75
C GLU A 170 19.44 -4.45 -2.84
N ASN A 171 19.50 -3.13 -2.60
CA ASN A 171 20.00 -2.13 -3.55
C ASN A 171 19.24 -2.13 -4.89
N VAL A 172 17.94 -2.43 -4.85
CA VAL A 172 17.03 -2.20 -5.99
C VAL A 172 16.77 -0.70 -6.10
N SER A 173 16.77 -0.17 -7.33
CA SER A 173 16.51 1.26 -7.60
C SER A 173 15.12 1.52 -8.17
N HIS A 174 14.49 0.51 -8.79
CA HIS A 174 13.21 0.65 -9.49
C HIS A 174 12.19 -0.40 -9.04
N CYS A 175 10.94 0.01 -8.83
CA CYS A 175 9.83 -0.88 -8.55
C CYS A 175 8.70 -0.68 -9.56
N PHE A 176 8.32 -1.76 -10.26
CA PHE A 176 7.16 -1.80 -11.15
C PHE A 176 5.98 -2.43 -10.43
N MET A 177 5.00 -1.62 -10.05
CA MET A 177 3.87 -2.05 -9.23
C MET A 177 2.58 -2.15 -10.04
N GLU A 178 1.90 -3.29 -9.95
CA GLU A 178 0.53 -3.42 -10.44
C GLU A 178 -0.44 -2.75 -9.46
N VAL A 179 -1.12 -1.70 -9.94
CA VAL A 179 -2.08 -0.93 -9.15
C VAL A 179 -3.49 -1.31 -9.55
N SER A 180 -4.11 -2.20 -8.76
CA SER A 180 -5.52 -2.58 -8.94
C SER A 180 -6.48 -1.44 -8.56
N SER A 181 -7.67 -1.41 -9.15
CA SER A 181 -8.71 -0.44 -8.76
C SER A 181 -9.15 -0.63 -7.29
N HIS A 182 -9.14 -1.88 -6.81
CA HIS A 182 -9.39 -2.17 -5.40
C HIS A 182 -8.37 -1.50 -4.49
N ALA A 183 -7.09 -1.48 -4.87
CA ALA A 183 -6.05 -0.82 -4.08
C ALA A 183 -6.27 0.70 -3.98
N LEU A 184 -6.74 1.32 -5.06
CA LEU A 184 -7.05 2.75 -5.11
C LEU A 184 -8.31 3.12 -4.31
N GLU A 185 -9.29 2.21 -4.22
CA GLU A 185 -10.49 2.39 -3.37
C GLU A 185 -10.25 2.04 -1.89
N LEU A 186 -9.29 1.15 -1.61
CA LEU A 186 -8.98 0.69 -0.26
C LEU A 186 -7.72 1.34 0.32
N ASN A 187 -7.25 2.42 -0.27
CA ASN A 187 -6.14 3.24 0.21
C ASN A 187 -4.86 2.41 0.45
N ARG A 188 -4.64 1.36 -0.35
CA ARG A 188 -3.50 0.44 -0.16
C ARG A 188 -2.18 1.06 -0.62
N ILE A 189 -2.26 2.01 -1.56
CA ILE A 189 -1.08 2.70 -2.10
C ILE A 189 -0.92 4.11 -1.52
N ASP A 190 -1.68 4.46 -0.48
CA ASP A 190 -1.49 5.72 0.24
C ASP A 190 -0.05 5.77 0.80
N ASP A 191 0.52 6.98 0.89
CA ASP A 191 1.92 7.22 1.27
C ASP A 191 2.98 6.48 0.41
N VAL A 192 2.61 5.95 -0.77
CA VAL A 192 3.57 5.52 -1.79
C VAL A 192 3.83 6.68 -2.74
N GLN A 193 5.05 7.19 -2.77
CA GLN A 193 5.46 8.21 -3.73
C GLN A 193 5.63 7.55 -5.11
N MET A 194 4.65 7.76 -5.98
CA MET A 194 4.65 7.23 -7.34
C MET A 194 5.30 8.24 -8.29
N ASP A 195 6.28 7.81 -9.09
CA ASP A 195 6.90 8.69 -10.09
C ASP A 195 6.12 8.68 -11.39
N VAL A 196 5.82 7.47 -11.88
CA VAL A 196 5.19 7.27 -13.19
C VAL A 196 3.90 6.46 -13.05
N GLY A 197 2.83 6.95 -13.68
CA GLY A 197 1.57 6.23 -13.82
C GLY A 197 1.38 5.73 -15.24
N ILE A 198 1.00 4.47 -15.41
CA ILE A 198 0.70 3.87 -16.72
C ILE A 198 -0.76 3.39 -16.77
N PHE A 199 -1.53 3.90 -17.73
CA PHE A 199 -2.88 3.44 -18.05
C PHE A 199 -2.87 2.52 -19.28
N THR A 200 -3.30 1.26 -19.12
CA THR A 200 -3.34 0.31 -20.24
C THR A 200 -4.66 0.32 -21.00
N ASN A 201 -5.80 0.05 -20.34
CA ASN A 201 -7.15 -0.01 -20.93
C ASN A 201 -8.21 -0.17 -19.83
N VAL A 202 -9.49 0.08 -20.14
CA VAL A 202 -10.63 -0.27 -19.28
C VAL A 202 -11.70 -0.99 -20.08
N THR A 203 -11.88 -2.26 -19.75
CA THR A 203 -13.01 -3.10 -20.19
C THR A 203 -13.82 -3.56 -18.99
N ARG A 204 -15.05 -4.05 -19.23
CA ARG A 204 -15.98 -4.51 -18.18
C ARG A 204 -15.34 -5.60 -17.31
N ASP A 205 -15.14 -5.28 -16.03
CA ASP A 205 -14.61 -6.17 -14.99
C ASP A 205 -14.94 -5.57 -13.61
N HIS A 206 -14.82 -6.36 -12.53
CA HIS A 206 -14.93 -5.92 -11.13
C HIS A 206 -16.19 -5.10 -10.75
N LEU A 207 -17.30 -5.30 -11.46
CA LEU A 207 -18.56 -4.56 -11.20
C LEU A 207 -19.32 -5.04 -9.96
N ASP A 208 -18.99 -6.22 -9.45
CA ASP A 208 -19.42 -6.71 -8.13
C ASP A 208 -18.95 -5.79 -7.00
N PHE A 209 -17.74 -5.21 -7.13
CA PHE A 209 -17.21 -4.23 -6.20
C PHE A 209 -17.57 -2.79 -6.59
N HIS A 210 -17.28 -2.39 -7.83
CA HIS A 210 -17.41 -1.00 -8.29
C HIS A 210 -18.85 -0.57 -8.60
N LYS A 211 -19.77 -1.52 -8.79
CA LYS A 211 -21.19 -1.34 -9.16
C LYS A 211 -21.42 -0.77 -10.56
N THR A 212 -20.64 0.21 -11.00
CA THR A 212 -20.74 0.85 -12.31
C THR A 212 -19.39 0.96 -13.01
N MET A 213 -19.40 1.02 -14.33
CA MET A 213 -18.19 1.28 -15.13
C MET A 213 -17.59 2.65 -14.81
N GLU A 214 -18.42 3.64 -14.48
CA GLU A 214 -17.94 4.97 -14.12
C GLU A 214 -17.15 4.93 -12.81
N ASN A 215 -17.66 4.28 -11.78
CA ASN A 215 -16.93 4.12 -10.51
C ASN A 215 -15.60 3.38 -10.73
N TYR A 216 -15.61 2.34 -11.56
CA TYR A 216 -14.40 1.58 -11.88
C TYR A 216 -13.35 2.43 -12.63
N TYR A 217 -13.79 3.29 -13.55
CA TYR A 217 -12.94 4.27 -14.23
C TYR A 217 -12.38 5.31 -13.26
N GLN A 218 -13.25 5.93 -12.44
CA GLN A 218 -12.86 6.93 -11.45
C GLN A 218 -11.87 6.37 -10.44
N ALA A 219 -12.05 5.12 -10.00
CA ALA A 219 -11.10 4.43 -9.14
C ALA A 219 -9.69 4.39 -9.75
N LYS A 220 -9.57 4.04 -11.04
CA LYS A 220 -8.27 4.00 -11.73
C LYS A 220 -7.67 5.38 -11.96
N LYS A 221 -8.52 6.37 -12.27
CA LYS A 221 -8.10 7.76 -12.47
C LYS A 221 -7.34 8.32 -11.27
N LYS A 222 -7.68 7.90 -10.05
CA LYS A 222 -6.98 8.29 -8.81
C LYS A 222 -5.46 8.13 -8.89
N LEU A 223 -4.94 7.09 -9.56
CA LEU A 223 -3.50 6.86 -9.68
C LEU A 223 -2.75 8.06 -10.26
N PHE A 224 -3.31 8.68 -11.30
CA PHE A 224 -2.65 9.72 -12.10
C PHE A 224 -2.62 11.09 -11.39
N HIS A 225 -3.36 11.23 -10.28
CA HIS A 225 -3.26 12.37 -9.37
C HIS A 225 -2.19 12.17 -8.29
N LEU A 226 -1.64 10.95 -8.15
CA LEU A 226 -0.62 10.60 -7.14
C LEU A 226 0.80 10.59 -7.73
N THR A 227 0.93 10.68 -9.05
CA THR A 227 2.21 10.60 -9.78
C THR A 227 2.95 11.93 -9.77
N LYS A 228 4.27 11.87 -9.68
CA LYS A 228 5.13 13.06 -9.56
C LYS A 228 5.84 13.46 -10.85
N VAL A 229 6.16 12.50 -11.71
CA VAL A 229 7.03 12.71 -12.85
C VAL A 229 6.25 12.73 -14.14
N ASN A 230 5.57 11.62 -14.49
CA ASN A 230 4.85 11.51 -15.76
C ASN A 230 3.64 10.57 -15.69
N ASN A 231 2.65 10.86 -16.53
CA ASN A 231 1.52 9.99 -16.82
C ASN A 231 1.59 9.47 -18.25
N ILE A 232 1.59 8.14 -18.42
CA ILE A 232 1.63 7.45 -19.71
C ILE A 232 0.27 6.79 -19.95
N ILE A 233 -0.44 7.25 -20.98
CA ILE A 233 -1.83 6.84 -21.22
C ILE A 233 -1.98 6.24 -22.61
N ASN A 234 -2.49 5.01 -22.69
CA ASN A 234 -2.88 4.42 -23.96
C ASN A 234 -4.18 5.02 -24.49
N VAL A 235 -4.08 5.94 -25.45
CA VAL A 235 -5.23 6.64 -26.06
C VAL A 235 -6.01 5.82 -27.10
N ASN A 236 -5.55 4.60 -27.44
CA ASN A 236 -6.30 3.71 -28.32
C ASN A 236 -7.54 3.11 -27.62
N ASP A 237 -7.56 3.12 -26.29
CA ASP A 237 -8.72 2.76 -25.47
C ASP A 237 -9.63 3.99 -25.27
N SER A 238 -10.95 3.83 -25.33
CA SER A 238 -11.88 4.95 -25.21
C SER A 238 -11.83 5.65 -23.85
N TYR A 239 -11.61 4.90 -22.76
CA TYR A 239 -11.40 5.46 -21.42
C TYR A 239 -10.01 6.07 -21.29
N GLY A 240 -9.00 5.52 -21.96
CA GLY A 240 -7.67 6.13 -22.05
C GLY A 240 -7.69 7.49 -22.75
N ASN A 241 -8.37 7.59 -23.90
CA ASN A 241 -8.59 8.86 -24.60
C ASN A 241 -9.38 9.87 -23.75
N ARG A 242 -10.39 9.39 -23.00
CA ARG A 242 -11.13 10.22 -22.04
C ARG A 242 -10.21 10.75 -20.93
N LEU A 243 -9.43 9.87 -20.30
CA LEU A 243 -8.48 10.22 -19.24
C LEU A 243 -7.48 11.28 -19.70
N TYR A 244 -6.90 11.08 -20.88
CA TYR A 244 -5.97 12.03 -21.49
C TYR A 244 -6.58 13.44 -21.65
N LYS A 245 -7.82 13.52 -22.16
CA LYS A 245 -8.53 14.80 -22.31
C LYS A 245 -8.88 15.44 -20.98
N GLU A 246 -9.31 14.64 -20.00
CA GLU A 246 -9.61 15.14 -18.64
C GLU A 246 -8.36 15.73 -17.99
N HIS A 247 -7.22 15.05 -18.05
CA HIS A 247 -5.98 15.55 -17.44
C HIS A 247 -5.42 16.81 -18.11
N ILE A 248 -5.50 16.90 -19.45
CA ILE A 248 -5.18 18.16 -20.14
C ILE A 248 -6.03 19.33 -19.61
N ASN A 249 -7.32 19.10 -19.39
CA ASN A 249 -8.21 20.13 -18.86
C ASN A 249 -7.94 20.47 -17.38
N GLU A 250 -7.45 19.49 -16.61
CA GLU A 250 -7.07 19.64 -15.20
C GLU A 250 -5.68 20.26 -15.00
N GLY A 251 -4.86 20.32 -16.07
CA GLY A 251 -3.50 20.85 -16.02
C GLY A 251 -2.49 19.89 -15.38
N ILE A 252 -2.74 18.57 -15.48
CA ILE A 252 -1.91 17.48 -14.95
C ILE A 252 -1.28 16.71 -16.12
#